data_AF-Q666T9-F1
#
_entry.id   AF-Q666T9-F1
#
_cell.length_a   1.000
_cell.length_b   1.000
_cell.length_c   1.000
_cell.angle_alpha   90.00
_cell.angle_beta   90.00
_cell.angle_gamma   90.00
#
_symmetry.space_group_name_H-M   'P 1'
#
loop_
_entity.id
_entity.type
_entity.pdbx_description
1 polymer ?
#
loop_
_entity_poly.entity_id
_entity_poly.type
_entity_poly.pdbx_seq_one_letter_code
_entity_poly.pdbx_strand_id
1 'polypeptide(L)'
;MATVITRAFENWQAQQTLNNLPARPDTVIFAHIPELDSSTEIDRNEGIPANELIVHQTDVAQFGVINDSAVAYSVVLDTSVGDFYFNWIGLVDSASNTLCMIVTFPVQQKTATNGSVQGNNITRTFTMEFNGAAEVSQINVTAQTWQIDFSARLGGIDEITRLANYDYYGHAAFASNGYTLVREGDKYRVGAGLAYIGGIRALMTDDMLIDAGDKNLIYIDVSLQGSVLSAFKAIIYIGAKNSIDDLNNYTDPNGFIHYLAPLALITDSGIEDKRDAGPFDNDDVINSVNDAIALHEKSRNHPDATLTDKGFVKLSSEIFGQSESEAATPKAVNLSIALFIQSMTDHVNAADPHKKYLLIKNLLSAIVEMGPEGAATLITYLSLGNASQLNVGTTPGTVAAGDDVRIVNAIQSTNPDIKLPGSLNVAGGFLADSVNSSNNITVGGGAATLLWNGDVQGAVWGGDYLSNYVNKINAYGVVALARGAEVGVGQSSSPAGTFITRAVVNPASSYARGLFMQRSTGQWVQMGGDI
;
A
#
# COMPACT_ATOMS: atom_id res chain seq x y z
N MET A 1 -66.82 17.69 35.53
CA MET A 1 -65.90 18.83 35.74
C MET A 1 -65.63 19.41 34.37
N ALA A 2 -66.14 20.60 34.12
CA ALA A 2 -65.93 21.31 32.87
C ALA A 2 -64.92 22.43 33.12
N THR A 3 -64.11 22.73 32.10
CA THR A 3 -63.09 23.79 32.16
C THR A 3 -63.08 24.54 30.84
N VAL A 4 -62.96 25.87 30.87
CA VAL A 4 -62.93 26.67 29.66
C VAL A 4 -62.08 27.94 29.80
N ILE A 5 -61.37 28.29 28.73
CA ILE A 5 -60.70 29.59 28.59
C ILE A 5 -61.68 30.58 27.97
N THR A 6 -61.89 31.71 28.65
CA THR A 6 -62.88 32.71 28.24
C THR A 6 -62.41 33.49 27.00
N ARG A 7 -63.34 34.10 26.27
CA ARG A 7 -62.97 35.03 25.19
C ARG A 7 -62.37 36.34 25.72
N ALA A 8 -62.72 36.70 26.95
CA ALA A 8 -62.12 37.85 27.64
C ALA A 8 -60.61 37.66 27.82
N PHE A 9 -60.17 36.44 28.16
CA PHE A 9 -58.75 36.09 28.19
C PHE A 9 -58.07 36.29 26.85
N GLU A 10 -58.60 35.72 25.77
CA GLU A 10 -57.96 35.79 24.44
C GLU A 10 -57.73 37.24 24.00
N ASN A 11 -58.73 38.11 24.24
CA ASN A 11 -58.64 39.53 23.93
C ASN A 11 -57.63 40.25 24.84
N TRP A 12 -57.66 39.98 26.14
CA TRP A 12 -56.73 40.58 27.10
C TRP A 12 -55.29 40.12 26.86
N GLN A 13 -55.08 38.83 26.62
CA GLN A 13 -53.78 38.24 26.27
C GLN A 13 -53.20 38.93 25.04
N ALA A 14 -53.99 39.11 23.97
CA ALA A 14 -53.54 39.82 22.77
C ALA A 14 -53.10 41.27 23.08
N GLN A 15 -53.83 41.97 23.95
CA GLN A 15 -53.47 43.32 24.40
C GLN A 15 -52.20 43.34 25.25
N GLN A 16 -52.03 42.39 26.18
CA GLN A 16 -50.83 42.27 27.02
C GLN A 16 -49.59 42.00 26.16
N THR A 17 -49.69 41.10 25.18
CA THR A 17 -48.61 40.81 24.21
C THR A 17 -48.25 42.05 23.39
N LEU A 18 -49.23 42.82 22.90
CA LEU A 18 -48.97 44.06 22.15
C LEU A 18 -48.26 45.12 22.99
N ASN A 19 -48.51 45.14 24.30
CA ASN A 19 -47.93 46.09 25.24
C ASN A 19 -46.64 45.58 25.93
N ASN A 20 -46.13 44.40 25.55
CA ASN A 20 -45.00 43.72 26.21
C ASN A 20 -45.21 43.51 27.73
N LEU A 21 -46.45 43.27 28.15
CA LEU A 21 -46.80 42.94 29.53
C LEU A 21 -47.09 41.45 29.65
N PRO A 22 -46.81 40.82 30.82
CA PRO A 22 -47.11 39.41 31.02
C PRO A 22 -48.63 39.17 31.07
N ALA A 23 -49.12 38.21 30.28
CA ALA A 23 -50.50 37.73 30.36
C ALA A 23 -50.63 36.70 31.49
N ARG A 24 -50.41 37.15 32.73
CA ARG A 24 -50.36 36.30 33.93
C ARG A 24 -51.45 36.68 34.93
N PRO A 25 -52.57 35.94 34.98
CA PRO A 25 -53.59 36.09 36.01
C PRO A 25 -52.99 35.86 37.41
N ASP A 26 -53.52 36.57 38.40
CA ASP A 26 -52.93 36.66 39.74
C ASP A 26 -53.91 36.31 40.87
N THR A 27 -55.21 36.17 40.58
CA THR A 27 -56.26 35.94 41.58
C THR A 27 -57.14 34.76 41.24
N VAL A 28 -57.52 33.97 42.24
CA VAL A 28 -58.51 32.88 42.14
C VAL A 28 -59.75 33.23 42.95
N ILE A 29 -60.91 33.15 42.30
CA ILE A 29 -62.23 33.37 42.89
C ILE A 29 -62.94 32.03 43.06
N PHE A 30 -63.48 31.79 44.25
CA PHE A 30 -64.35 30.66 44.57
C PHE A 30 -65.78 31.16 44.75
N ALA A 31 -66.73 30.55 44.06
CA ALA A 31 -68.14 30.91 44.14
C ALA A 31 -69.04 29.68 44.35
N HIS A 32 -70.20 29.95 44.96
CA HIS A 32 -71.29 29.00 45.06
C HIS A 32 -72.45 29.47 44.19
N ILE A 33 -72.63 28.79 43.05
CA ILE A 33 -73.71 29.04 42.10
C ILE A 33 -74.84 28.05 42.41
N PRO A 34 -76.01 28.49 42.90
CA PRO A 34 -77.13 27.61 43.16
C PRO A 34 -77.56 26.86 41.89
N GLU A 35 -77.91 25.58 42.03
CA GLU A 35 -78.44 24.74 40.93
C GLU A 35 -77.52 24.59 39.70
N LEU A 36 -76.22 24.87 39.83
CA LEU A 36 -75.25 24.68 38.75
C LEU A 36 -75.09 23.20 38.37
N ASP A 37 -75.35 22.88 37.11
CA ASP A 37 -75.04 21.56 36.54
C ASP A 37 -73.57 21.50 36.09
N SER A 38 -72.77 20.70 36.80
CA SER A 38 -71.35 20.52 36.49
C SER A 38 -71.05 19.70 35.21
N SER A 39 -72.09 19.24 34.51
CA SER A 39 -72.02 18.49 33.26
C SER A 39 -72.37 19.31 32.01
N THR A 40 -72.93 20.52 32.17
CA THR A 40 -73.19 21.43 31.05
C THR A 40 -71.93 22.14 30.58
N GLU A 41 -71.85 22.42 29.27
CA GLU A 41 -70.77 23.23 28.70
C GLU A 41 -70.80 24.66 29.27
N ILE A 42 -69.62 25.21 29.59
CA ILE A 42 -69.49 26.56 30.17
C ILE A 42 -69.48 27.60 29.04
N ASP A 43 -70.27 28.67 29.16
CA ASP A 43 -70.24 29.78 28.19
C ASP A 43 -68.92 30.54 28.28
N ARG A 44 -68.21 30.64 27.15
CA ARG A 44 -66.92 31.34 27.04
C ARG A 44 -67.02 32.85 27.21
N ASN A 45 -68.23 33.41 27.19
CA ASN A 45 -68.50 34.83 27.45
C ASN A 45 -69.03 35.09 28.87
N GLU A 46 -69.10 34.06 29.71
CA GLU A 46 -69.50 34.21 31.11
C GLU A 46 -68.57 35.21 31.81
N GLY A 47 -69.17 36.11 32.59
CA GLY A 47 -68.46 37.10 33.39
C GLY A 47 -68.20 36.61 34.81
N ILE A 48 -67.51 37.42 35.61
CA ILE A 48 -67.32 37.12 37.04
C ILE A 48 -68.71 37.07 37.71
N PRO A 49 -69.02 36.03 38.51
CA PRO A 49 -70.29 35.94 39.23
C PRO A 49 -70.58 37.17 40.09
N ALA A 50 -71.87 37.40 40.38
CA ALA A 50 -72.28 38.48 41.28
C ALA A 50 -71.59 38.34 42.65
N ASN A 51 -71.23 39.46 43.28
CA ASN A 51 -70.43 39.50 44.50
C ASN A 51 -71.06 38.71 45.68
N GLU A 52 -72.39 38.54 45.68
CA GLU A 52 -73.13 37.77 46.67
C GLU A 52 -72.90 36.25 46.59
N LEU A 53 -72.45 35.76 45.43
CA LEU A 53 -72.18 34.35 45.17
C LEU A 53 -70.71 33.98 45.38
N ILE A 54 -69.84 34.98 45.50
CA ILE A 54 -68.41 34.78 45.76
C ILE A 54 -68.22 34.49 47.24
N VAL A 55 -67.71 33.30 47.54
CA VAL A 55 -67.51 32.82 48.91
C VAL A 55 -66.09 33.03 49.40
N HIS A 56 -65.11 33.06 48.49
CA HIS A 56 -63.72 33.32 48.83
C HIS A 56 -62.94 33.83 47.63
N GLN A 57 -61.96 34.69 47.87
CA GLN A 57 -61.03 35.20 46.87
C GLN A 57 -59.63 35.22 47.47
N THR A 58 -58.65 34.76 46.72
CA THR A 58 -57.25 34.69 47.17
C THR A 58 -56.30 34.79 45.99
N ASP A 59 -55.07 35.17 46.25
CA ASP A 59 -54.03 35.29 45.23
C ASP A 59 -53.53 33.90 44.80
N VAL A 60 -53.05 33.81 43.56
CA VAL A 60 -52.35 32.62 43.06
C VAL A 60 -51.09 32.42 43.89
N ALA A 61 -51.00 31.28 44.58
CA ALA A 61 -49.89 30.97 45.45
C ALA A 61 -48.60 30.68 44.67
N GLN A 62 -48.70 29.96 43.55
CA GLN A 62 -47.56 29.62 42.69
C GLN A 62 -47.99 29.45 41.24
N PHE A 63 -47.06 29.69 40.32
CA PHE A 63 -47.22 29.49 38.89
C PHE A 63 -46.04 28.69 38.33
N GLY A 64 -46.25 27.90 37.27
CA GLY A 64 -45.18 27.10 36.65
C GLY A 64 -45.48 26.68 35.21
N VAL A 65 -44.43 26.53 34.39
CA VAL A 65 -44.53 26.00 33.03
C VAL A 65 -44.59 24.48 33.06
N ILE A 66 -45.55 23.91 32.33
CA ILE A 66 -45.61 22.47 32.06
C ILE A 66 -44.85 22.17 30.75
N ASN A 67 -45.14 22.92 29.69
CA ASN A 67 -44.46 22.90 28.40
C ASN A 67 -44.67 24.25 27.67
N ASP A 68 -44.14 24.39 26.46
CA ASP A 68 -44.19 25.65 25.68
C ASP A 68 -45.62 26.21 25.47
N SER A 69 -46.64 25.36 25.51
CA SER A 69 -48.05 25.72 25.27
C SER A 69 -48.95 25.55 26.51
N ALA A 70 -48.41 25.26 27.69
CA ALA A 70 -49.21 25.05 28.89
C ALA A 70 -48.55 25.59 30.17
N VAL A 71 -49.33 26.35 30.95
CA VAL A 71 -48.94 26.92 32.23
C VAL A 71 -49.91 26.52 33.35
N ALA A 72 -49.38 26.26 34.53
CA ALA A 72 -50.12 25.87 35.72
C ALA A 72 -50.21 27.04 36.71
N TYR A 73 -51.41 27.23 37.29
CA TYR A 73 -51.67 28.17 38.39
C TYR A 73 -52.16 27.38 39.60
N SER A 74 -51.55 27.60 40.77
CA SER A 74 -51.89 26.87 41.99
C SER A 74 -52.33 27.80 43.10
N VAL A 75 -53.28 27.31 43.88
CA VAL A 75 -53.81 27.96 45.08
C VAL A 75 -53.83 26.97 46.24
N VAL A 76 -53.56 27.48 47.44
CA VAL A 76 -53.61 26.70 48.69
C VAL A 76 -54.57 27.41 49.64
N LEU A 77 -55.64 26.71 50.02
CA LEU A 77 -56.56 27.13 51.07
C LEU A 77 -56.25 26.31 52.32
N ASP A 78 -55.53 26.91 53.26
CA ASP A 78 -55.13 26.23 54.49
C ASP A 78 -56.31 25.99 55.45
N THR A 79 -56.02 25.39 56.60
CA THR A 79 -57.04 25.05 57.60
C THR A 79 -57.53 26.25 58.41
N SER A 80 -57.01 27.45 58.19
CA SER A 80 -57.50 28.71 58.80
C SER A 80 -58.56 29.41 57.95
N VAL A 81 -58.66 29.05 56.67
CA VAL A 81 -59.69 29.58 55.75
C VAL A 81 -61.06 29.01 56.09
N GLY A 82 -62.03 29.92 56.25
CA GLY A 82 -63.39 29.71 56.77
C GLY A 82 -64.24 28.64 56.09
N ASP A 83 -65.41 28.39 56.69
CA ASP A 83 -66.35 27.36 56.23
C ASP A 83 -67.21 27.88 55.06
N PHE A 84 -67.18 27.18 53.92
CA PHE A 84 -68.05 27.50 52.79
C PHE A 84 -68.23 26.31 51.84
N TYR A 85 -69.28 26.41 51.02
CA TYR A 85 -69.51 25.53 49.88
C TYR A 85 -69.16 26.26 48.59
N PHE A 86 -68.65 25.55 47.60
CA PHE A 86 -68.30 26.13 46.30
C PHE A 86 -68.40 25.07 45.21
N ASN A 87 -68.76 25.49 44.00
CA ASN A 87 -68.90 24.64 42.82
C ASN A 87 -68.38 25.30 41.54
N TRP A 88 -67.82 26.50 41.68
CA TRP A 88 -67.31 27.32 40.58
C TRP A 88 -66.00 27.96 41.02
N ILE A 89 -65.01 27.92 40.14
CA ILE A 89 -63.71 28.60 40.32
C ILE A 89 -63.42 29.43 39.06
N GLY A 90 -62.98 30.67 39.28
CA GLY A 90 -62.51 31.58 38.24
C GLY A 90 -61.08 32.01 38.49
N LEU A 91 -60.24 31.93 37.45
CA LEU A 91 -58.92 32.54 37.44
C LEU A 91 -59.04 33.93 36.82
N VAL A 92 -58.59 34.97 37.51
CA VAL A 92 -58.81 36.38 37.17
C VAL A 92 -57.49 37.15 37.22
N ASP A 93 -57.33 38.13 36.34
CA ASP A 93 -56.35 39.21 36.49
C ASP A 93 -56.97 40.37 37.26
N SER A 94 -56.47 40.64 38.46
CA SER A 94 -57.02 41.63 39.39
C SER A 94 -56.91 43.07 38.88
N ALA A 95 -55.86 43.38 38.11
CA ALA A 95 -55.56 44.72 37.63
C ALA A 95 -56.54 45.17 36.51
N SER A 96 -56.88 44.25 35.60
CA SER A 96 -57.83 44.50 34.51
C SER A 96 -59.25 44.02 34.80
N ASN A 97 -59.46 43.31 35.92
CA ASN A 97 -60.70 42.62 36.27
C ASN A 97 -61.16 41.66 35.16
N THR A 98 -60.22 41.00 34.49
CA THR A 98 -60.48 40.08 33.38
C THR A 98 -60.61 38.66 33.90
N LEU A 99 -61.75 38.00 33.65
CA LEU A 99 -61.92 36.57 33.91
C LEU A 99 -61.22 35.75 32.84
N CYS A 100 -60.24 34.95 33.22
CA CYS A 100 -59.34 34.26 32.30
C CYS A 100 -59.75 32.80 32.03
N MET A 101 -60.13 32.07 33.06
CA MET A 101 -60.47 30.65 32.98
C MET A 101 -61.56 30.32 34.00
N ILE A 102 -62.47 29.43 33.62
CA ILE A 102 -63.59 28.99 34.47
C ILE A 102 -63.51 27.48 34.62
N VAL A 103 -63.75 27.01 35.85
CA VAL A 103 -63.80 25.59 36.19
C VAL A 103 -65.02 25.32 37.05
N THR A 104 -65.87 24.38 36.62
CA THR A 104 -67.08 23.97 37.35
C THR A 104 -67.03 22.49 37.74
N PHE A 105 -67.56 22.17 38.91
CA PHE A 105 -67.57 20.81 39.48
C PHE A 105 -68.71 20.65 40.50
N PRO A 106 -69.09 19.41 40.87
CA PRO A 106 -70.08 19.18 41.92
C PRO A 106 -69.69 19.86 43.24
N VAL A 107 -70.67 20.38 43.99
CA VAL A 107 -70.47 21.15 45.23
C VAL A 107 -69.41 20.51 46.14
N GLN A 108 -68.38 21.29 46.47
CA GLN A 108 -67.31 20.94 47.40
C GLN A 108 -67.46 21.75 48.68
N GLN A 109 -66.91 21.24 49.78
CA GLN A 109 -66.96 21.87 51.09
C GLN A 109 -65.54 22.20 51.59
N LYS A 110 -65.35 23.43 52.05
CA LYS A 110 -64.20 23.87 52.84
C LYS A 110 -64.62 23.97 54.30
N THR A 111 -63.80 23.44 55.20
CA THR A 111 -63.97 23.57 56.66
C THR A 111 -62.68 24.09 57.30
N ALA A 112 -62.83 25.10 58.15
CA ALA A 112 -61.78 25.67 59.00
C ALA A 112 -61.60 24.83 60.27
N THR A 113 -60.40 24.87 60.84
CA THR A 113 -60.14 24.29 62.16
C THR A 113 -60.78 25.17 63.22
N ASN A 114 -61.69 24.61 64.01
CA ASN A 114 -62.29 25.29 65.16
C ASN A 114 -62.19 24.41 66.41
N GLY A 115 -61.41 24.85 67.40
CA GLY A 115 -61.15 24.10 68.63
C GLY A 115 -60.50 22.74 68.36
N SER A 116 -61.15 21.65 68.79
CA SER A 116 -60.66 20.27 68.63
C SER A 116 -61.07 19.60 67.30
N VAL A 117 -61.76 20.30 66.40
CA VAL A 117 -62.18 19.77 65.09
C VAL A 117 -61.20 20.23 64.02
N GLN A 118 -60.47 19.28 63.42
CA GLN A 118 -59.50 19.54 62.35
C GLN A 118 -60.21 19.90 61.04
N GLY A 119 -59.89 21.08 60.48
CA GLY A 119 -60.36 21.50 59.15
C GLY A 119 -59.59 20.84 58.01
N ASN A 120 -60.04 21.02 56.78
CA ASN A 120 -59.37 20.51 55.58
C ASN A 120 -58.45 21.56 54.93
N ASN A 121 -57.38 21.08 54.29
CA ASN A 121 -56.54 21.88 53.38
C ASN A 121 -56.95 21.55 51.94
N ILE A 122 -57.14 22.56 51.10
CA ILE A 122 -57.45 22.38 49.68
C ILE A 122 -56.35 23.01 48.86
N THR A 123 -55.60 22.17 48.14
CA THR A 123 -54.68 22.60 47.09
C THR A 123 -55.32 22.32 45.74
N ARG A 124 -55.41 23.33 44.88
CA ARG A 124 -55.90 23.17 43.50
C ARG A 124 -54.85 23.72 42.54
N THR A 125 -54.64 22.98 41.46
CA THR A 125 -53.79 23.38 40.34
C THR A 125 -54.64 23.40 39.08
N PHE A 126 -54.57 24.50 38.34
CA PHE A 126 -55.31 24.75 37.11
C PHE A 126 -54.32 24.84 35.96
N THR A 127 -54.52 24.04 34.93
CA THR A 127 -53.70 24.07 33.73
C THR A 127 -54.40 24.87 32.65
N MET A 128 -53.72 25.89 32.14
CA MET A 128 -54.18 26.71 31.03
C MET A 128 -53.32 26.41 29.80
N GLU A 129 -53.95 25.91 28.74
CA GLU A 129 -53.29 25.51 27.50
C GLU A 129 -53.62 26.49 26.36
N PHE A 130 -52.60 27.13 25.81
CA PHE A 130 -52.70 28.02 24.65
C PHE A 130 -51.33 28.15 23.96
N ASN A 131 -51.33 28.47 22.66
CA ASN A 131 -50.09 28.52 21.88
C ASN A 131 -49.11 29.58 22.43
N GLY A 132 -47.86 29.19 22.70
CA GLY A 132 -46.82 30.08 23.25
C GLY A 132 -47.05 30.51 24.69
N ALA A 133 -47.77 29.70 25.49
CA ALA A 133 -48.14 30.06 26.86
C ALA A 133 -46.97 30.41 27.77
N ALA A 134 -45.83 29.73 27.64
CA ALA A 134 -44.65 30.03 28.43
C ALA A 134 -44.08 31.44 28.12
N GLU A 135 -44.01 31.80 26.84
CA GLU A 135 -43.48 33.09 26.37
C GLU A 135 -44.42 34.25 26.72
N VAL A 136 -45.73 34.10 26.45
CA VAL A 136 -46.72 35.17 26.63
C VAL A 136 -47.05 35.44 28.10
N SER A 137 -47.02 34.40 28.95
CA SER A 137 -47.18 34.58 30.40
C SER A 137 -45.89 35.04 31.11
N GLN A 138 -44.74 34.98 30.42
CA GLN A 138 -43.39 35.23 30.94
C GLN A 138 -43.05 34.39 32.19
N ILE A 139 -43.65 33.20 32.32
CA ILE A 139 -43.32 32.25 33.38
C ILE A 139 -42.18 31.38 32.86
N ASN A 140 -41.00 31.44 33.50
CA ASN A 140 -39.82 30.65 33.10
C ASN A 140 -39.43 29.59 34.14
N VAL A 141 -40.24 29.41 35.19
CA VAL A 141 -40.01 28.43 36.24
C VAL A 141 -40.80 27.17 35.91
N THR A 142 -40.14 26.01 35.85
CA THR A 142 -40.81 24.72 35.64
C THR A 142 -41.72 24.38 36.83
N ALA A 143 -42.92 23.87 36.55
CA ALA A 143 -43.85 23.42 37.59
C ALA A 143 -43.21 22.37 38.51
N GLN A 144 -43.35 22.51 39.84
CA GLN A 144 -42.75 21.57 40.79
C GLN A 144 -43.48 20.21 40.81
N THR A 145 -42.75 19.14 41.13
CA THR A 145 -43.11 17.71 40.97
C THR A 145 -44.47 17.29 41.57
N TRP A 146 -45.01 17.99 42.56
CA TRP A 146 -46.33 17.68 43.13
C TRP A 146 -47.52 18.17 42.28
N GLN A 147 -47.26 18.97 41.24
CA GLN A 147 -48.28 19.44 40.29
C GLN A 147 -48.45 18.53 39.06
N ILE A 148 -47.59 17.52 38.88
CA ILE A 148 -47.54 16.67 37.69
C ILE A 148 -48.06 15.28 38.02
N ASP A 149 -49.08 14.82 37.29
CA ASP A 149 -49.57 13.44 37.38
C ASP A 149 -48.62 12.48 36.63
N PHE A 150 -47.83 11.69 37.38
CA PHE A 150 -46.92 10.69 36.83
C PHE A 150 -47.55 9.30 36.64
N SER A 151 -48.84 9.12 36.92
CA SER A 151 -49.49 7.80 36.94
C SER A 151 -49.36 7.09 35.59
N ALA A 152 -49.58 7.80 34.48
CA ALA A 152 -49.43 7.24 33.14
C ALA A 152 -47.97 6.86 32.80
N ARG A 153 -46.99 7.65 33.26
CA ARG A 153 -45.56 7.39 33.04
C ARG A 153 -45.09 6.15 33.80
N LEU A 154 -45.50 6.02 35.07
CA LEU A 154 -45.14 4.89 35.92
C LEU A 154 -45.79 3.59 35.42
N GLY A 155 -47.09 3.61 35.12
CA GLY A 155 -47.76 2.46 34.51
C GLY A 155 -47.11 2.02 33.18
N GLY A 156 -46.65 2.98 32.37
CA GLY A 156 -45.90 2.68 31.15
C GLY A 156 -44.55 1.99 31.41
N ILE A 157 -43.83 2.35 32.47
CA ILE A 157 -42.55 1.71 32.83
C ILE A 157 -42.77 0.28 33.32
N ASP A 158 -43.82 0.05 34.12
CA ASP A 158 -44.17 -1.28 34.60
C ASP A 158 -44.57 -2.19 33.43
N GLU A 159 -45.34 -1.66 32.46
CA GLU A 159 -45.76 -2.40 31.27
C GLU A 159 -44.58 -2.72 30.32
N ILE A 160 -43.63 -1.79 30.14
CA ILE A 160 -42.40 -2.05 29.37
C ILE A 160 -41.60 -3.19 30.02
N THR A 161 -41.49 -3.18 31.35
CA THR A 161 -40.77 -4.23 32.09
C THR A 161 -41.46 -5.58 31.94
N ARG A 162 -42.80 -5.61 32.03
CA ARG A 162 -43.60 -6.82 31.81
C ARG A 162 -43.44 -7.35 30.38
N LEU A 163 -43.52 -6.49 29.37
CA LEU A 163 -43.36 -6.87 27.96
C LEU A 163 -41.94 -7.38 27.66
N ALA A 164 -40.90 -6.75 28.20
CA ALA A 164 -39.53 -7.24 28.05
C ALA A 164 -39.34 -8.65 28.63
N ASN A 165 -39.95 -8.91 29.79
CA ASN A 165 -39.98 -10.27 30.36
C ASN A 165 -40.82 -11.22 29.50
N TYR A 166 -41.95 -10.77 28.95
CA TYR A 166 -42.79 -11.57 28.07
C TYR A 166 -42.07 -11.96 26.76
N ASP A 167 -41.31 -11.04 26.15
CA ASP A 167 -40.54 -11.30 24.94
C ASP A 167 -39.43 -12.34 25.17
N TYR A 168 -38.81 -12.32 26.36
CA TYR A 168 -37.75 -13.26 26.70
C TYR A 168 -38.28 -14.61 27.19
N TYR A 169 -39.28 -14.62 28.09
CA TYR A 169 -39.78 -15.83 28.76
C TYR A 169 -41.03 -16.44 28.11
N GLY A 170 -41.72 -15.70 27.24
CA GLY A 170 -43.02 -16.09 26.71
C GLY A 170 -44.17 -15.87 27.70
N HIS A 171 -45.33 -16.45 27.38
CA HIS A 171 -46.54 -16.31 28.20
C HIS A 171 -46.46 -17.03 29.54
N ALA A 172 -45.86 -18.22 29.57
CA ALA A 172 -45.67 -19.00 30.80
C ALA A 172 -44.29 -19.65 30.78
N ALA A 173 -43.49 -19.39 31.80
CA ALA A 173 -42.20 -20.03 31.99
C ALA A 173 -41.98 -20.36 33.46
N PHE A 174 -41.62 -21.61 33.73
CA PHE A 174 -41.41 -22.12 35.08
C PHE A 174 -39.93 -22.45 35.26
N ALA A 175 -39.33 -22.01 36.36
CA ALA A 175 -37.94 -22.30 36.64
C ALA A 175 -37.81 -23.66 37.34
N SER A 176 -37.08 -24.59 36.72
CA SER A 176 -36.80 -25.92 37.28
C SER A 176 -38.09 -26.65 37.69
N ASN A 177 -38.12 -27.28 38.86
CA ASN A 177 -39.31 -27.97 39.38
C ASN A 177 -40.30 -27.04 40.09
N GLY A 178 -40.21 -25.73 39.89
CA GLY A 178 -41.13 -24.75 40.46
C GLY A 178 -42.56 -24.96 39.96
N TYR A 179 -43.54 -24.83 40.86
CA TYR A 179 -44.96 -25.04 40.58
C TYR A 179 -45.32 -26.45 40.07
N THR A 180 -44.47 -27.45 40.30
CA THR A 180 -44.81 -28.86 40.04
C THR A 180 -45.92 -29.34 40.96
N LEU A 181 -46.85 -30.12 40.43
CA LEU A 181 -47.94 -30.70 41.20
C LEU A 181 -47.59 -32.13 41.62
N VAL A 182 -47.61 -32.42 42.91
CA VAL A 182 -47.37 -33.76 43.47
C VAL A 182 -48.55 -34.14 44.35
N ARG A 183 -49.04 -35.38 44.22
CA ARG A 183 -50.10 -35.90 45.09
C ARG A 183 -49.55 -36.17 46.48
N GLU A 184 -50.21 -35.64 47.51
CA GLU A 184 -49.84 -35.81 48.92
C GLU A 184 -51.08 -36.20 49.74
N GLY A 185 -51.31 -37.51 49.83
CA GLY A 185 -52.53 -38.07 50.42
C GLY A 185 -53.77 -37.74 49.59
N ASP A 186 -54.74 -37.07 50.24
CA ASP A 186 -56.01 -36.64 49.64
C ASP A 186 -55.94 -35.24 49.00
N LYS A 187 -54.78 -34.57 49.07
CA LYS A 187 -54.56 -33.23 48.52
C LYS A 187 -53.41 -33.24 47.50
N TYR A 188 -53.25 -32.11 46.82
CA TYR A 188 -52.13 -31.89 45.92
C TYR A 188 -51.24 -30.78 46.44
N ARG A 189 -49.94 -30.99 46.39
CA ARG A 189 -48.92 -30.01 46.74
C ARG A 189 -48.38 -29.38 45.48
N VAL A 190 -48.43 -28.05 45.41
CA VAL A 190 -47.75 -27.25 44.40
C VAL A 190 -46.42 -26.79 44.98
N GLY A 191 -45.32 -27.17 44.32
CA GLY A 191 -43.97 -26.85 44.77
C GLY A 191 -43.66 -25.35 44.69
N ALA A 192 -42.98 -24.82 45.70
CA ALA A 192 -42.39 -23.49 45.71
C ALA A 192 -41.47 -23.30 44.49
N GLY A 193 -41.40 -22.07 43.98
CA GLY A 193 -40.56 -21.79 42.83
C GLY A 193 -40.81 -20.44 42.19
N LEU A 194 -40.04 -20.19 41.13
CA LEU A 194 -40.13 -18.98 40.33
C LEU A 194 -40.85 -19.30 39.02
N ALA A 195 -41.80 -18.45 38.64
CA ALA A 195 -42.44 -18.47 37.33
C ALA A 195 -42.54 -17.05 36.77
N TYR A 196 -42.65 -16.96 35.45
CA TYR A 196 -43.05 -15.75 34.73
C TYR A 196 -44.36 -16.05 34.00
N ILE A 197 -45.44 -15.36 34.39
CA ILE A 197 -46.76 -15.53 33.81
C ILE A 197 -47.21 -14.19 33.23
N GLY A 198 -47.50 -14.16 31.94
CA GLY A 198 -47.79 -12.92 31.21
C GLY A 198 -46.69 -11.85 31.36
N GLY A 199 -45.42 -12.26 31.57
CA GLY A 199 -44.29 -11.35 31.83
C GLY A 199 -44.17 -10.83 33.27
N ILE A 200 -45.05 -11.24 34.19
CA ILE A 200 -44.97 -10.88 35.62
C ILE A 200 -44.16 -11.93 36.37
N ARG A 201 -43.20 -11.47 37.17
CA ARG A 201 -42.35 -12.33 38.02
C ARG A 201 -43.13 -12.83 39.25
N ALA A 202 -43.50 -14.11 39.25
CA ALA A 202 -44.24 -14.79 40.31
C ALA A 202 -43.34 -15.74 41.12
N LEU A 203 -42.85 -15.27 42.27
CA LEU A 203 -42.06 -16.09 43.20
C LEU A 203 -42.94 -16.60 44.35
N MET A 204 -43.10 -17.91 44.45
CA MET A 204 -43.73 -18.58 45.57
C MET A 204 -42.64 -19.19 46.46
N THR A 205 -42.53 -18.77 47.71
CA THR A 205 -41.44 -19.17 48.63
C THR A 205 -41.69 -20.48 49.35
N ASP A 206 -42.96 -20.84 49.52
CA ASP A 206 -43.40 -21.99 50.30
C ASP A 206 -44.36 -22.85 49.47
N ASP A 207 -44.32 -24.16 49.67
CA ASP A 207 -45.21 -25.09 48.98
C ASP A 207 -46.67 -24.80 49.38
N MET A 208 -47.59 -24.90 48.42
CA MET A 208 -49.02 -24.68 48.65
C MET A 208 -49.81 -25.97 48.50
N LEU A 209 -50.65 -26.29 49.48
CA LEU A 209 -51.61 -27.40 49.40
C LEU A 209 -52.92 -26.92 48.80
N ILE A 210 -53.41 -27.60 47.77
CA ILE A 210 -54.69 -27.34 47.12
C ILE A 210 -55.60 -28.56 47.21
N ASP A 211 -56.90 -28.28 47.36
CA ASP A 211 -57.98 -29.27 47.27
C ASP A 211 -58.51 -29.27 45.84
N ALA A 212 -58.43 -30.40 45.15
CA ALA A 212 -58.85 -30.54 43.76
C ALA A 212 -59.38 -31.97 43.52
N GLY A 213 -60.46 -32.07 42.75
CA GLY A 213 -61.06 -33.33 42.35
C GLY A 213 -60.43 -33.93 41.09
N ASP A 214 -60.85 -35.15 40.77
CA ASP A 214 -60.45 -35.81 39.52
C ASP A 214 -60.91 -34.99 38.31
N LYS A 215 -60.08 -34.92 37.26
CA LYS A 215 -60.30 -34.15 36.02
C LYS A 215 -60.19 -32.64 36.17
N ASN A 216 -59.75 -32.15 37.33
CA ASN A 216 -59.44 -30.73 37.49
C ASN A 216 -58.10 -30.38 36.83
N LEU A 217 -58.11 -29.26 36.10
CA LEU A 217 -56.93 -28.54 35.66
C LEU A 217 -56.53 -27.55 36.76
N ILE A 218 -55.32 -27.70 37.28
CA ILE A 218 -54.71 -26.74 38.20
C ILE A 218 -54.06 -25.64 37.37
N TYR A 219 -54.31 -24.39 37.73
CA TYR A 219 -53.76 -23.22 37.05
C TYR A 219 -53.24 -22.19 38.04
N ILE A 220 -52.31 -21.38 37.56
CA ILE A 220 -51.82 -20.20 38.24
C ILE A 220 -52.48 -18.95 37.65
N ASP A 221 -52.91 -18.05 38.51
CA ASP A 221 -53.42 -16.71 38.20
C ASP A 221 -52.46 -15.70 38.84
N VAL A 222 -51.83 -14.86 38.02
CA VAL A 222 -50.89 -13.85 38.45
C VAL A 222 -51.35 -12.47 38.01
N SER A 223 -51.37 -11.54 38.95
CA SER A 223 -51.68 -10.13 38.69
C SER A 223 -50.70 -9.22 39.41
N LEU A 224 -50.31 -8.12 38.76
CA LEU A 224 -49.46 -7.10 39.37
C LEU A 224 -50.38 -6.04 39.99
N GLN A 225 -50.48 -6.04 41.32
CA GLN A 225 -51.42 -5.18 42.05
C GLN A 225 -50.67 -4.22 42.99
N GLY A 226 -51.20 -3.01 43.12
CA GLY A 226 -50.60 -1.94 43.92
C GLY A 226 -51.48 -0.70 43.97
N SER A 227 -51.02 0.34 44.65
CA SER A 227 -51.69 1.65 44.69
C SER A 227 -50.64 2.75 44.65
N VAL A 228 -51.05 4.01 44.45
CA VAL A 228 -50.12 5.16 44.50
C VAL A 228 -49.43 5.32 45.88
N LEU A 229 -49.90 4.62 46.91
CA LEU A 229 -49.35 4.63 48.26
C LEU A 229 -48.53 3.37 48.59
N SER A 230 -48.42 2.40 47.67
CA SER A 230 -47.80 1.09 47.92
C SER A 230 -47.02 0.58 46.70
N ALA A 231 -45.94 -0.16 46.94
CA ALA A 231 -45.23 -0.83 45.86
C ALA A 231 -46.15 -1.86 45.18
N PHE A 232 -46.14 -1.89 43.84
CA PHE A 232 -46.78 -2.95 43.08
C PHE A 232 -46.11 -4.29 43.39
N LYS A 233 -46.91 -5.33 43.62
CA LYS A 233 -46.46 -6.68 43.93
C LYS A 233 -47.24 -7.69 43.09
N ALA A 234 -46.56 -8.77 42.72
CA ALA A 234 -47.22 -9.90 42.10
C ALA A 234 -48.09 -10.61 43.15
N ILE A 235 -49.40 -10.64 42.90
CA ILE A 235 -50.37 -11.44 43.63
C ILE A 235 -50.52 -12.75 42.86
N ILE A 236 -50.31 -13.86 43.57
CA ILE A 236 -50.31 -15.21 43.02
C ILE A 236 -51.49 -15.95 43.64
N TYR A 237 -52.36 -16.47 42.80
CA TYR A 237 -53.45 -17.35 43.18
C TYR A 237 -53.35 -18.67 42.42
N ILE A 238 -53.62 -19.78 43.09
CA ILE A 238 -53.67 -21.10 42.47
C ILE A 238 -55.09 -21.61 42.59
N GLY A 239 -55.67 -21.96 41.46
CA GLY A 239 -57.05 -22.43 41.36
C GLY A 239 -57.16 -23.76 40.64
N ALA A 240 -58.36 -24.33 40.70
CA ALA A 240 -58.76 -25.51 39.95
C ALA A 240 -59.96 -25.19 39.04
N LYS A 241 -59.93 -25.67 37.79
CA LYS A 241 -61.01 -25.54 36.79
C LYS A 241 -61.32 -26.90 36.17
N ASN A 242 -62.51 -27.05 35.61
CA ASN A 242 -62.96 -28.34 35.04
C ASN A 242 -62.55 -28.55 33.57
N SER A 243 -61.95 -27.55 32.91
CA SER A 243 -61.48 -27.65 31.52
C SER A 243 -60.35 -26.64 31.24
N ILE A 244 -59.53 -26.94 30.23
CA ILE A 244 -58.45 -26.08 29.72
C ILE A 244 -58.97 -24.90 28.88
N ASP A 245 -60.15 -25.04 28.28
CA ASP A 245 -60.75 -24.01 27.42
C ASP A 245 -61.23 -22.77 28.20
N ASP A 246 -61.25 -22.84 29.54
CA ASP A 246 -61.67 -21.77 30.45
C ASP A 246 -60.51 -20.91 30.99
N LEU A 247 -59.33 -21.01 30.35
CA LEU A 247 -58.10 -20.34 30.78
C LEU A 247 -57.79 -19.09 29.95
N ASN A 248 -58.59 -18.04 30.15
CA ASN A 248 -58.37 -16.75 29.50
C ASN A 248 -57.93 -15.68 30.50
N ASN A 249 -57.00 -14.82 30.08
CA ASN A 249 -56.64 -13.62 30.83
C ASN A 249 -57.88 -12.74 31.00
N TYR A 250 -58.06 -12.12 32.16
CA TYR A 250 -59.21 -11.28 32.46
C TYR A 250 -58.80 -10.03 33.24
N THR A 251 -59.71 -9.07 33.33
CA THR A 251 -59.55 -7.88 34.17
C THR A 251 -60.55 -7.96 35.31
N ASP A 252 -60.07 -7.78 36.55
CA ASP A 252 -60.93 -7.80 37.73
C ASP A 252 -61.78 -6.51 37.84
N PRO A 253 -62.79 -6.47 38.73
CA PRO A 253 -63.60 -5.27 38.93
C PRO A 253 -62.83 -4.04 39.42
N ASN A 254 -61.60 -4.21 39.91
CA ASN A 254 -60.72 -3.14 40.38
C ASN A 254 -59.80 -2.62 39.26
N GLY A 255 -59.87 -3.20 38.06
CA GLY A 255 -59.08 -2.80 36.90
C GLY A 255 -57.71 -3.48 36.78
N PHE A 256 -57.40 -4.47 37.63
CA PHE A 256 -56.14 -5.21 37.52
C PHE A 256 -56.27 -6.34 36.49
N ILE A 257 -55.24 -6.50 35.66
CA ILE A 257 -55.18 -7.59 34.67
C ILE A 257 -54.60 -8.83 35.33
N HIS A 258 -55.23 -9.97 35.07
CA HIS A 258 -54.89 -11.29 35.56
C HIS A 258 -54.43 -12.16 34.38
N TYR A 259 -53.22 -12.71 34.49
CA TYR A 259 -52.64 -13.61 33.50
C TYR A 259 -52.66 -15.04 34.02
N LEU A 260 -53.20 -15.95 33.21
CA LEU A 260 -53.41 -17.34 33.62
C LEU A 260 -52.52 -18.29 32.82
N ALA A 261 -52.00 -19.32 33.49
CA ALA A 261 -51.28 -20.40 32.85
C ALA A 261 -51.63 -21.77 33.46
N PRO A 262 -51.71 -22.84 32.66
CA PRO A 262 -51.97 -24.18 33.18
C PRO A 262 -50.72 -24.72 33.89
N LEU A 263 -50.93 -25.46 34.98
CA LEU A 263 -49.86 -26.17 35.71
C LEU A 263 -49.93 -27.67 35.43
N ALA A 264 -51.05 -28.31 35.76
CA ALA A 264 -51.18 -29.75 35.60
C ALA A 264 -52.65 -30.17 35.50
N LEU A 265 -52.90 -31.25 34.76
CA LEU A 265 -54.21 -31.89 34.65
C LEU A 265 -54.24 -33.16 35.49
N ILE A 266 -55.20 -33.25 36.41
CA ILE A 266 -55.41 -34.45 37.21
C ILE A 266 -56.24 -35.43 36.37
N THR A 267 -55.67 -36.59 36.03
CA THR A 267 -56.34 -37.64 35.25
C THR A 267 -56.55 -38.90 36.09
N ASP A 268 -57.41 -39.80 35.61
CA ASP A 268 -57.65 -41.11 36.25
C ASP A 268 -56.37 -41.96 36.30
N SER A 269 -55.39 -41.70 35.44
CA SER A 269 -54.09 -42.40 35.35
C SER A 269 -52.93 -41.69 36.07
N GLY A 270 -53.14 -40.48 36.60
CA GLY A 270 -52.10 -39.71 37.27
C GLY A 270 -52.14 -38.21 36.98
N ILE A 271 -51.05 -37.52 37.31
CA ILE A 271 -50.91 -36.08 37.06
C ILE A 271 -50.20 -35.90 35.72
N GLU A 272 -50.85 -35.24 34.77
CA GLU A 272 -50.22 -34.79 33.53
C GLU A 272 -49.70 -33.37 33.72
N ASP A 273 -48.40 -33.17 33.51
CA ASP A 273 -47.80 -31.83 33.49
C ASP A 273 -48.29 -31.06 32.25
N LYS A 274 -48.77 -29.84 32.47
CA LYS A 274 -49.27 -28.94 31.41
C LYS A 274 -48.47 -27.64 31.35
N ARG A 275 -47.36 -27.53 32.08
CA ARG A 275 -46.44 -26.40 31.99
C ARG A 275 -45.76 -26.41 30.63
N ASP A 276 -45.82 -25.30 29.91
CA ASP A 276 -45.09 -25.15 28.66
C ASP A 276 -43.58 -25.11 28.93
N ALA A 277 -42.79 -25.71 28.03
CA ALA A 277 -41.34 -25.65 28.07
C ALA A 277 -40.88 -24.20 27.85
N GLY A 278 -40.53 -23.53 28.94
CA GLY A 278 -39.99 -22.17 28.90
C GLY A 278 -38.49 -22.17 28.57
N PRO A 279 -37.90 -21.00 28.29
CA PRO A 279 -36.45 -20.87 28.02
C PRO A 279 -35.53 -21.20 29.20
N PHE A 280 -36.10 -21.58 30.35
CA PHE A 280 -35.36 -22.15 31.47
C PHE A 280 -34.98 -23.62 31.23
N ASP A 281 -35.79 -24.36 30.47
CA ASP A 281 -35.55 -25.76 30.11
C ASP A 281 -34.89 -25.82 28.73
N ASN A 282 -33.62 -25.40 28.67
CA ASN A 282 -32.79 -25.40 27.46
C ASN A 282 -32.40 -26.82 26.97
N ASP A 283 -32.98 -27.87 27.53
CA ASP A 283 -32.67 -29.25 27.16
C ASP A 283 -32.91 -29.49 25.67
N ASP A 284 -33.96 -28.90 25.08
CA ASP A 284 -34.20 -29.00 23.63
C ASP A 284 -33.13 -28.29 22.79
N VAL A 285 -32.64 -27.13 23.24
CA VAL A 285 -31.56 -26.40 22.57
C VAL A 285 -30.25 -27.18 22.70
N ILE A 286 -29.94 -27.65 23.90
CA ILE A 286 -28.76 -28.47 24.19
C ILE A 286 -28.79 -29.75 23.36
N ASN A 287 -29.93 -30.44 23.31
CA ASN A 287 -30.13 -31.64 22.50
C ASN A 287 -30.00 -31.32 21.01
N SER A 288 -30.57 -30.22 20.51
CA SER A 288 -30.44 -29.84 19.10
C SER A 288 -28.99 -29.53 18.69
N VAL A 289 -28.21 -28.89 19.59
CA VAL A 289 -26.79 -28.61 19.37
C VAL A 289 -25.99 -29.92 19.42
N ASN A 290 -26.26 -30.79 20.38
CA ASN A 290 -25.62 -32.11 20.46
C ASN A 290 -25.93 -32.97 19.22
N ASP A 291 -27.17 -32.96 18.75
CA ASP A 291 -27.60 -33.66 17.54
C ASP A 291 -26.92 -33.08 16.30
N ALA A 292 -26.82 -31.74 16.20
CA ALA A 292 -26.11 -31.07 15.11
C ALA A 292 -24.61 -31.40 15.13
N ILE A 293 -23.98 -31.47 16.30
CA ILE A 293 -22.58 -31.89 16.46
C ILE A 293 -22.42 -33.37 16.05
N ALA A 294 -23.29 -34.26 16.53
CA ALA A 294 -23.26 -35.68 16.17
C ALA A 294 -23.49 -35.90 14.67
N LEU A 295 -24.31 -35.06 14.03
CA LEU A 295 -24.53 -35.08 12.58
C LEU A 295 -23.31 -34.53 11.83
N HIS A 296 -22.68 -33.47 12.31
CA HIS A 296 -21.44 -32.92 11.77
C HIS A 296 -20.28 -33.92 11.85
N GLU A 297 -20.11 -34.61 12.99
CA GLU A 297 -19.12 -35.68 13.18
C GLU A 297 -19.28 -36.84 12.18
N LYS A 298 -20.53 -37.16 11.81
CA LYS A 298 -20.85 -38.18 10.80
C LYS A 298 -20.86 -37.64 9.37
N SER A 299 -20.77 -36.31 9.19
CA SER A 299 -20.86 -35.69 7.89
C SER A 299 -19.56 -35.89 7.09
N ARG A 300 -19.69 -35.90 5.76
CA ARG A 300 -18.55 -35.89 4.83
C ARG A 300 -18.47 -34.58 4.05
N ASN A 301 -19.08 -33.51 4.56
CA ASN A 301 -19.09 -32.19 3.95
C ASN A 301 -17.85 -31.36 4.37
N HIS A 302 -16.68 -31.98 4.28
CA HIS A 302 -15.38 -31.34 4.50
C HIS A 302 -14.71 -31.08 3.15
N PRO A 303 -13.80 -30.11 3.01
CA PRO A 303 -12.93 -30.01 1.83
C PRO A 303 -12.23 -31.34 1.51
N ASP A 304 -11.82 -31.54 0.25
CA ASP A 304 -11.10 -32.75 -0.16
C ASP A 304 -9.81 -32.92 0.65
N ALA A 305 -9.65 -34.07 1.32
CA ALA A 305 -8.41 -34.44 2.02
C ALA A 305 -7.46 -35.25 1.14
N THR A 306 -8.03 -36.02 0.20
CA THR A 306 -7.31 -36.85 -0.77
C THR A 306 -7.95 -36.67 -2.15
N LEU A 307 -7.42 -37.37 -3.16
CA LEU A 307 -8.01 -37.34 -4.51
C LEU A 307 -9.42 -37.94 -4.58
N THR A 308 -9.80 -38.77 -3.61
CA THR A 308 -11.05 -39.55 -3.62
C THR A 308 -11.92 -39.33 -2.38
N ASP A 309 -11.37 -38.84 -1.28
CA ASP A 309 -12.05 -38.71 0.01
C ASP A 309 -12.00 -37.28 0.56
N LYS A 310 -13.19 -36.76 0.90
CA LYS A 310 -13.43 -35.55 1.70
C LYS A 310 -12.98 -35.78 3.15
N GLY A 311 -12.32 -34.82 3.80
CA GLY A 311 -11.94 -34.95 5.22
C GLY A 311 -10.77 -34.07 5.67
N PHE A 312 -10.10 -34.49 6.76
CA PHE A 312 -8.82 -33.91 7.20
C PHE A 312 -7.65 -34.67 6.58
N VAL A 313 -6.66 -33.93 6.06
CA VAL A 313 -5.46 -34.48 5.42
C VAL A 313 -4.60 -35.22 6.47
N LYS A 314 -4.26 -36.49 6.19
CA LYS A 314 -3.26 -37.23 6.96
C LYS A 314 -1.86 -36.85 6.48
N LEU A 315 -0.94 -36.63 7.41
CA LEU A 315 0.42 -36.19 7.11
C LEU A 315 1.41 -37.33 7.28
N SER A 316 2.25 -37.56 6.26
CA SER A 316 3.30 -38.58 6.26
C SER A 316 4.69 -37.96 6.07
N SER A 317 5.67 -38.55 6.75
CA SER A 317 7.09 -38.18 6.60
C SER A 317 7.89 -39.24 5.84
N GLU A 318 7.22 -40.19 5.19
CA GLU A 318 7.87 -41.14 4.29
C GLU A 318 8.32 -40.45 3.00
N ILE A 319 9.49 -40.85 2.49
CA ILE A 319 10.11 -40.26 1.28
C ILE A 319 10.11 -41.19 0.07
N PHE A 320 9.69 -42.44 0.27
CA PHE A 320 9.47 -43.44 -0.79
C PHE A 320 8.04 -44.02 -0.76
N GLY A 321 7.15 -43.42 0.06
CA GLY A 321 5.77 -43.86 0.19
C GLY A 321 5.01 -43.71 -1.13
N GLN A 322 4.07 -44.63 -1.39
CA GLN A 322 3.21 -44.63 -2.58
C GLN A 322 1.75 -44.31 -2.21
N SER A 323 1.51 -43.78 -1.01
CA SER A 323 0.15 -43.47 -0.53
C SER A 323 -0.41 -42.25 -1.26
N GLU A 324 -1.60 -42.40 -1.84
CA GLU A 324 -2.41 -41.28 -2.38
C GLU A 324 -3.38 -40.71 -1.33
N SER A 325 -3.36 -41.28 -0.12
CA SER A 325 -4.26 -40.91 0.98
C SER A 325 -3.62 -39.99 2.02
N GLU A 326 -2.35 -39.62 1.82
CA GLU A 326 -1.54 -38.84 2.76
C GLU A 326 -0.78 -37.74 2.02
N ALA A 327 -0.62 -36.57 2.64
CA ALA A 327 0.23 -35.50 2.13
C ALA A 327 1.63 -35.53 2.75
N ALA A 328 2.63 -35.16 1.96
CA ALA A 328 4.02 -35.07 2.42
C ALA A 328 4.20 -33.91 3.42
N THR A 329 4.88 -34.18 4.53
CA THR A 329 5.27 -33.14 5.50
C THR A 329 6.48 -32.35 5.02
N PRO A 330 6.74 -31.13 5.56
CA PRO A 330 8.01 -30.44 5.35
C PRO A 330 9.23 -31.28 5.73
N LYS A 331 9.09 -32.19 6.71
CA LYS A 331 10.15 -33.15 7.07
C LYS A 331 10.42 -34.17 5.97
N ALA A 332 9.38 -34.75 5.36
CA ALA A 332 9.53 -35.63 4.19
C ALA A 332 10.24 -34.90 3.05
N VAL A 333 9.80 -33.69 2.72
CA VAL A 333 10.42 -32.87 1.66
C VAL A 333 11.89 -32.58 1.96
N ASN A 334 12.21 -32.18 3.20
CA ASN A 334 13.60 -31.90 3.60
C ASN A 334 14.48 -33.16 3.54
N LEU A 335 13.97 -34.32 3.97
CA LEU A 335 14.69 -35.60 3.87
C LEU A 335 14.92 -36.02 2.42
N SER A 336 13.92 -35.88 1.54
CA SER A 336 14.06 -36.16 0.11
C SER A 336 15.10 -35.25 -0.55
N ILE A 337 15.10 -33.95 -0.21
CA ILE A 337 16.10 -32.99 -0.70
C ILE A 337 17.50 -33.36 -0.17
N ALA A 338 17.62 -33.70 1.11
CA ALA A 338 18.90 -34.10 1.69
C ALA A 338 19.47 -35.37 1.03
N LEU A 339 18.63 -36.38 0.76
CA LEU A 339 19.03 -37.57 0.03
C LEU A 339 19.45 -37.26 -1.42
N PHE A 340 18.73 -36.38 -2.11
CA PHE A 340 19.10 -35.95 -3.45
C PHE A 340 20.44 -35.22 -3.47
N ILE A 341 20.66 -34.28 -2.54
CA ILE A 341 21.93 -33.58 -2.39
C ILE A 341 23.05 -34.59 -2.13
N GLN A 342 22.84 -35.55 -1.22
CA GLN A 342 23.81 -36.60 -0.95
C GLN A 342 24.13 -37.42 -2.20
N SER A 343 23.13 -37.85 -2.97
CA SER A 343 23.34 -38.59 -4.21
C SER A 343 24.13 -37.79 -5.25
N MET A 344 23.89 -36.49 -5.37
CA MET A 344 24.63 -35.60 -6.27
C MET A 344 26.06 -35.37 -5.76
N THR A 345 26.25 -35.19 -4.46
CA THR A 345 27.57 -35.09 -3.83
C THR A 345 28.37 -36.37 -4.04
N ASP A 346 27.77 -37.54 -3.84
CA ASP A 346 28.38 -38.84 -4.07
C ASP A 346 28.74 -39.02 -5.55
N HIS A 347 27.86 -38.61 -6.47
CA HIS A 347 28.15 -38.63 -7.91
C HIS A 347 29.33 -37.71 -8.26
N VAL A 348 29.42 -36.50 -7.72
CA VAL A 348 30.54 -35.58 -8.02
C VAL A 348 31.86 -36.07 -7.42
N ASN A 349 31.82 -36.65 -6.21
CA ASN A 349 33.01 -37.12 -5.50
C ASN A 349 33.45 -38.53 -5.89
N ALA A 350 32.61 -39.29 -6.60
CA ALA A 350 32.99 -40.60 -7.10
C ALA A 350 34.22 -40.49 -8.01
N ALA A 351 35.13 -41.44 -7.91
CA ALA A 351 36.23 -41.56 -8.86
C ALA A 351 35.64 -41.86 -10.25
N ASP A 352 35.85 -40.94 -11.20
CA ASP A 352 35.42 -41.04 -12.59
C ASP A 352 33.90 -41.20 -12.80
N PRO A 353 33.09 -40.20 -12.40
CA PRO A 353 31.63 -40.32 -12.41
C PRO A 353 31.02 -40.34 -13.82
N HIS A 354 31.82 -39.98 -14.83
CA HIS A 354 31.50 -40.16 -16.22
C HIS A 354 32.59 -40.98 -16.91
N LYS A 355 32.24 -42.22 -17.29
CA LYS A 355 33.13 -43.19 -17.95
C LYS A 355 33.91 -42.64 -19.16
N LYS A 356 33.43 -41.57 -19.81
CA LYS A 356 34.10 -40.92 -20.95
C LYS A 356 35.39 -40.18 -20.56
N TYR A 357 35.42 -39.52 -19.40
CA TYR A 357 36.64 -38.85 -18.93
C TYR A 357 37.72 -39.86 -18.53
N LEU A 358 37.32 -40.97 -17.92
CA LEU A 358 38.21 -42.10 -17.65
C LEU A 358 38.77 -42.71 -18.93
N LEU A 359 37.94 -42.86 -19.97
CA LEU A 359 38.41 -43.38 -21.26
C LEU A 359 39.45 -42.46 -21.90
N ILE A 360 39.23 -41.15 -21.94
CA ILE A 360 40.19 -40.18 -22.51
C ILE A 360 41.49 -40.17 -21.69
N LYS A 361 41.39 -40.15 -20.35
CA LYS A 361 42.56 -40.23 -19.47
C LYS A 361 43.34 -41.52 -19.71
N ASN A 362 42.66 -42.67 -19.77
CA ASN A 362 43.30 -43.96 -20.03
C ASN A 362 43.94 -44.03 -21.42
N LEU A 363 43.29 -43.47 -22.46
CA LEU A 363 43.86 -43.41 -23.81
C LEU A 363 45.12 -42.54 -23.86
N LEU A 364 45.11 -41.37 -23.21
CA LEU A 364 46.27 -40.49 -23.12
C LEU A 364 47.39 -41.11 -22.28
N SER A 365 47.06 -41.73 -21.15
CA SER A 365 48.01 -42.47 -20.31
C SER A 365 48.61 -43.65 -21.07
N ALA A 366 47.82 -44.40 -21.84
CA ALA A 366 48.33 -45.48 -22.68
C ALA A 366 49.31 -44.96 -23.74
N ILE A 367 49.05 -43.81 -24.37
CA ILE A 367 49.99 -43.18 -25.32
C ILE A 367 51.29 -42.77 -24.61
N VAL A 368 51.21 -42.25 -23.37
CA VAL A 368 52.40 -41.90 -22.57
C VAL A 368 53.20 -43.15 -22.19
N GLU A 369 52.52 -44.24 -21.81
CA GLU A 369 53.15 -45.53 -21.47
C GLU A 369 53.82 -46.20 -22.67
N MET A 370 53.30 -46.02 -23.88
CA MET A 370 53.93 -46.50 -25.12
C MET A 370 55.25 -45.76 -25.46
N GLY A 371 55.57 -44.68 -24.74
CA GLY A 371 56.85 -43.98 -24.88
C GLY A 371 57.06 -43.32 -26.25
N PRO A 372 58.31 -42.99 -26.61
CA PRO A 372 58.63 -42.23 -27.84
C PRO A 372 58.15 -42.89 -29.13
N GLU A 373 58.13 -44.23 -29.18
CA GLU A 373 57.67 -44.99 -30.35
C GLU A 373 56.15 -44.90 -30.54
N GLY A 374 55.39 -44.93 -29.44
CA GLY A 374 53.95 -44.70 -29.45
C GLY A 374 53.58 -43.29 -29.93
N ALA A 375 54.32 -42.28 -29.46
CA ALA A 375 54.13 -40.91 -29.89
C ALA A 375 54.42 -40.72 -31.39
N ALA A 376 55.49 -41.33 -31.93
CA ALA A 376 55.82 -41.31 -33.35
C ALA A 376 54.72 -41.94 -34.23
N THR A 377 54.14 -43.05 -33.75
CA THR A 377 53.03 -43.72 -34.42
C THR A 377 51.77 -42.84 -34.45
N LEU A 378 51.46 -42.15 -33.35
CA LEU A 378 50.32 -41.23 -33.27
C LEU A 378 50.47 -40.02 -34.22
N ILE A 379 51.66 -39.41 -34.26
CA ILE A 379 51.97 -38.31 -35.19
C ILE A 379 51.73 -38.76 -36.63
N THR A 380 52.11 -40.00 -36.96
CA THR A 380 51.86 -40.60 -38.27
C THR A 380 50.36 -40.78 -38.55
N TYR A 381 49.59 -41.34 -37.60
CA TYR A 381 48.14 -41.50 -37.75
C TYR A 381 47.39 -40.17 -37.91
N LEU A 382 47.82 -39.14 -37.18
CA LEU A 382 47.25 -37.79 -37.28
C LEU A 382 47.75 -37.02 -38.52
N SER A 383 48.62 -37.63 -39.33
CA SER A 383 49.22 -37.02 -40.52
C SER A 383 49.92 -35.69 -40.22
N LEU A 384 50.53 -35.57 -39.03
CA LEU A 384 51.28 -34.38 -38.64
C LEU A 384 52.68 -34.43 -39.26
N GLY A 385 53.06 -33.40 -40.01
CA GLY A 385 54.37 -33.33 -40.66
C GLY A 385 55.50 -32.93 -39.69
N ASN A 386 56.76 -33.15 -40.07
CA ASN A 386 57.94 -32.86 -39.23
C ASN A 386 57.99 -31.43 -38.66
N ALA A 387 57.37 -30.45 -39.33
CA ALA A 387 57.30 -29.09 -38.83
C ALA A 387 56.53 -28.96 -37.51
N SER A 388 55.52 -29.82 -37.24
CA SER A 388 54.76 -29.80 -35.97
C SER A 388 55.55 -30.35 -34.78
N GLN A 389 56.73 -30.92 -35.02
CA GLN A 389 57.63 -31.47 -34.00
C GLN A 389 58.76 -30.50 -33.64
N LEU A 390 58.88 -29.38 -34.36
CA LEU A 390 59.97 -28.42 -34.22
C LEU A 390 59.42 -27.08 -33.72
N ASN A 391 60.21 -26.38 -32.89
CA ASN A 391 59.89 -25.02 -32.49
C ASN A 391 59.99 -24.05 -33.69
N VAL A 392 59.32 -22.90 -33.60
CA VAL A 392 59.47 -21.78 -34.56
C VAL A 392 60.51 -20.80 -33.99
N GLY A 393 61.51 -20.38 -34.76
CA GLY A 393 62.52 -19.47 -34.23
C GLY A 393 63.72 -19.17 -35.13
N THR A 394 64.70 -18.46 -34.56
CA THR A 394 65.91 -17.98 -35.24
C THR A 394 67.12 -18.90 -35.04
N THR A 395 66.96 -20.06 -34.39
CA THR A 395 68.06 -21.00 -34.14
C THR A 395 68.08 -22.12 -35.19
N PRO A 396 69.27 -22.58 -35.65
CA PRO A 396 69.38 -23.64 -36.63
C PRO A 396 68.59 -24.90 -36.24
N GLY A 397 67.87 -25.50 -37.19
CA GLY A 397 67.02 -26.67 -36.96
C GLY A 397 65.59 -26.37 -36.49
N THR A 398 65.21 -25.10 -36.33
CA THR A 398 63.81 -24.69 -36.07
C THR A 398 63.06 -24.37 -37.37
N VAL A 399 61.74 -24.29 -37.33
CA VAL A 399 60.94 -23.84 -38.47
C VAL A 399 61.17 -22.34 -38.69
N ALA A 400 61.51 -22.00 -39.93
CA ALA A 400 61.69 -20.63 -40.41
C ALA A 400 62.90 -19.86 -39.84
N ALA A 401 63.96 -20.57 -39.43
CA ALA A 401 65.26 -19.95 -39.22
C ALA A 401 65.83 -19.40 -40.56
N GLY A 402 66.71 -18.40 -40.52
CA GLY A 402 67.25 -17.75 -41.72
C GLY A 402 68.07 -18.66 -42.65
N ASP A 403 68.48 -19.83 -42.14
CA ASP A 403 69.16 -20.92 -42.85
C ASP A 403 68.22 -22.10 -43.19
N ASP A 404 66.92 -21.96 -42.96
CA ASP A 404 65.94 -23.02 -43.22
C ASP A 404 65.75 -23.24 -44.72
N VAL A 405 66.36 -24.31 -45.22
CA VAL A 405 66.33 -24.74 -46.63
C VAL A 405 64.92 -25.07 -47.14
N ARG A 406 63.92 -25.16 -46.26
CA ARG A 406 62.52 -25.37 -46.65
C ARG A 406 61.86 -24.09 -47.17
N ILE A 407 62.41 -22.91 -46.90
CA ILE A 407 61.87 -21.63 -47.41
C ILE A 407 62.39 -21.38 -48.82
N VAL A 408 61.56 -21.69 -49.83
CA VAL A 408 61.89 -21.52 -51.24
C VAL A 408 61.80 -20.04 -51.65
N ASN A 409 62.73 -19.56 -52.49
CA ASN A 409 62.84 -18.20 -53.05
C ASN A 409 63.28 -17.06 -52.11
N ALA A 410 63.90 -17.35 -50.97
CA ALA A 410 64.52 -16.32 -50.12
C ALA A 410 66.01 -16.10 -50.48
N ILE A 411 66.48 -14.84 -50.48
CA ILE A 411 67.92 -14.52 -50.60
C ILE A 411 68.57 -14.79 -49.24
N GLN A 412 69.45 -15.79 -49.17
CA GLN A 412 70.15 -16.15 -47.93
C GLN A 412 71.42 -15.31 -47.75
N SER A 413 71.66 -14.84 -46.53
CA SER A 413 72.78 -13.94 -46.18
C SER A 413 74.17 -14.55 -46.35
N THR A 414 74.26 -15.84 -46.65
CA THR A 414 75.50 -16.61 -46.74
C THR A 414 75.92 -16.94 -48.18
N ASN A 415 75.18 -16.49 -49.20
CA ASN A 415 75.52 -16.78 -50.60
C ASN A 415 76.44 -15.68 -51.20
N PRO A 416 77.73 -15.98 -51.49
CA PRO A 416 78.67 -15.01 -52.04
C PRO A 416 78.45 -14.69 -53.54
N ASP A 417 77.64 -15.49 -54.26
CA ASP A 417 77.40 -15.34 -55.70
C ASP A 417 75.97 -14.87 -55.97
N ILE A 418 75.73 -13.56 -55.87
CA ILE A 418 74.45 -12.97 -56.29
C ILE A 418 74.49 -12.76 -57.82
N LYS A 419 73.91 -13.70 -58.57
CA LYS A 419 73.67 -13.55 -60.02
C LYS A 419 72.26 -13.05 -60.27
N LEU A 420 72.12 -11.76 -60.58
CA LEU A 420 70.85 -11.20 -61.07
C LEU A 420 70.74 -11.48 -62.58
N PRO A 421 69.67 -12.12 -63.06
CA PRO A 421 69.49 -12.42 -64.49
C PRO A 421 69.19 -11.20 -65.37
N GLY A 422 69.27 -9.97 -64.83
CA GLY A 422 68.92 -8.72 -65.49
C GLY A 422 69.77 -7.54 -64.99
N SER A 423 69.17 -6.35 -64.89
CA SER A 423 69.86 -5.15 -64.40
C SER A 423 69.76 -4.99 -62.88
N LEU A 424 70.78 -4.38 -62.29
CA LEU A 424 70.71 -3.81 -60.94
C LEU A 424 70.17 -2.37 -61.04
N ASN A 425 68.88 -2.17 -60.78
CA ASN A 425 68.27 -0.85 -60.75
C ASN A 425 68.35 -0.27 -59.33
N VAL A 426 69.26 0.67 -59.11
CA VAL A 426 69.37 1.43 -57.85
C VAL A 426 68.64 2.76 -58.00
N ALA A 427 67.75 3.10 -57.06
CA ALA A 427 66.97 4.34 -57.12
C ALA A 427 67.80 5.62 -56.86
N GLY A 428 69.08 5.48 -56.49
CA GLY A 428 69.99 6.59 -56.16
C GLY A 428 71.41 6.35 -56.68
N GLY A 429 72.41 6.93 -56.02
CA GLY A 429 73.82 6.76 -56.38
C GLY A 429 74.32 5.33 -56.11
N PHE A 430 75.15 4.81 -57.02
CA PHE A 430 75.89 3.57 -56.79
C PHE A 430 77.11 3.87 -55.91
N LEU A 431 77.00 3.62 -54.60
CA LEU A 431 78.08 3.77 -53.62
C LEU A 431 78.86 2.45 -53.53
N ALA A 432 80.09 2.44 -54.05
CA ALA A 432 81.00 1.31 -53.95
C ALA A 432 82.43 1.81 -53.72
N ASP A 433 83.20 1.09 -52.89
CA ASP A 433 84.63 1.40 -52.64
C ASP A 433 85.46 1.28 -53.93
N SER A 434 85.09 0.37 -54.84
CA SER A 434 85.68 0.25 -56.17
C SER A 434 84.69 -0.30 -57.18
N VAL A 435 84.86 0.08 -58.45
CA VAL A 435 84.13 -0.48 -59.59
C VAL A 435 85.14 -1.12 -60.53
N ASN A 436 85.34 -2.43 -60.39
CA ASN A 436 86.23 -3.19 -61.26
C ASN A 436 85.43 -3.70 -62.46
N SER A 437 85.75 -3.20 -63.65
CA SER A 437 85.17 -3.67 -64.91
C SER A 437 86.26 -4.32 -65.77
N SER A 438 86.01 -5.53 -66.27
CA SER A 438 86.88 -6.19 -67.24
C SER A 438 86.77 -5.60 -68.65
N ASN A 439 85.83 -4.67 -68.87
CA ASN A 439 85.56 -4.04 -70.17
C ASN A 439 85.24 -2.55 -69.98
N ASN A 440 84.93 -1.85 -71.07
CA ASN A 440 84.63 -0.43 -71.08
C ASN A 440 83.50 -0.06 -70.10
N ILE A 441 83.67 1.08 -69.42
CA ILE A 441 82.61 1.67 -68.59
C ILE A 441 81.99 2.81 -69.39
N THR A 442 80.72 2.65 -69.73
CA THR A 442 79.96 3.67 -70.45
C THR A 442 79.20 4.53 -69.45
N VAL A 443 79.39 5.85 -69.51
CA VAL A 443 78.78 6.81 -68.58
C VAL A 443 77.99 7.87 -69.33
N GLY A 444 77.15 8.62 -68.60
CA GLY A 444 76.40 9.76 -69.15
C GLY A 444 75.46 9.39 -70.30
N GLY A 445 74.86 8.20 -70.27
CA GLY A 445 73.96 7.73 -71.33
C GLY A 445 74.66 7.39 -72.65
N GLY A 446 75.97 7.13 -72.64
CA GLY A 446 76.77 6.89 -73.84
C GLY A 446 77.59 8.09 -74.31
N ALA A 447 77.55 9.21 -73.57
CA ALA A 447 78.27 10.43 -73.92
C ALA A 447 79.80 10.32 -73.76
N ALA A 448 80.25 9.47 -72.84
CA ALA A 448 81.66 9.16 -72.65
C ALA A 448 81.85 7.70 -72.26
N THR A 449 82.96 7.14 -72.71
CA THR A 449 83.36 5.78 -72.42
C THR A 449 84.78 5.81 -71.87
N LEU A 450 84.94 5.35 -70.63
CA LEU A 450 86.26 4.98 -70.12
C LEU A 450 86.60 3.63 -70.73
N LEU A 451 87.62 3.63 -71.57
CA LEU A 451 88.03 2.46 -72.31
C LEU A 451 88.90 1.55 -71.43
N TRP A 452 88.95 0.27 -71.78
CA TRP A 452 89.78 -0.73 -71.12
C TRP A 452 91.28 -0.35 -71.08
N ASN A 453 91.74 0.51 -72.00
CA ASN A 453 93.12 0.99 -72.06
C ASN A 453 93.40 2.23 -71.17
N GLY A 454 92.39 2.70 -70.42
CA GLY A 454 92.50 3.87 -69.54
C GLY A 454 92.33 5.22 -70.25
N ASP A 455 92.12 5.23 -71.57
CA ASP A 455 91.78 6.45 -72.29
C ASP A 455 90.28 6.76 -72.18
N VAL A 456 89.93 8.03 -72.41
CA VAL A 456 88.54 8.49 -72.40
C VAL A 456 88.17 8.89 -73.82
N GLN A 457 87.20 8.19 -74.39
CA GLN A 457 86.58 8.58 -75.64
C GLN A 457 85.26 9.28 -75.36
N GLY A 458 85.01 10.40 -76.02
CA GLY A 458 83.77 11.13 -75.84
C GLY A 458 83.57 12.24 -76.86
N ALA A 459 82.31 12.63 -77.07
CA ALA A 459 81.95 13.68 -78.02
C ALA A 459 82.63 15.03 -77.70
N VAL A 460 82.89 15.31 -76.42
CA VAL A 460 83.58 16.52 -75.95
C VAL A 460 85.00 16.64 -76.53
N TRP A 461 85.65 15.52 -76.86
CA TRP A 461 87.00 15.47 -77.43
C TRP A 461 86.97 15.37 -78.97
N GLY A 462 85.88 15.84 -79.59
CA GLY A 462 85.69 15.77 -81.05
C GLY A 462 85.30 14.38 -81.55
N GLY A 463 84.83 13.50 -80.66
CA GLY A 463 84.53 12.10 -80.97
C GLY A 463 85.77 11.17 -81.02
N ASP A 464 86.95 11.73 -80.76
CA ASP A 464 88.23 11.02 -80.71
C ASP A 464 88.65 10.76 -79.25
N TYR A 465 89.81 10.14 -79.07
CA TYR A 465 90.42 9.92 -77.77
C TYR A 465 90.88 11.24 -77.12
N LEU A 466 90.68 11.36 -75.81
CA LEU A 466 91.17 12.50 -75.02
C LEU A 466 92.68 12.69 -75.22
N SER A 467 93.45 11.60 -75.25
CA SER A 467 94.90 11.64 -75.51
C SER A 467 95.25 12.36 -76.82
N ASN A 468 94.51 12.11 -77.91
CA ASN A 468 94.70 12.79 -79.20
C ASN A 468 94.36 14.27 -79.14
N TYR A 469 93.29 14.63 -78.42
CA TYR A 469 92.90 16.02 -78.22
C TYR A 469 94.00 16.81 -77.50
N VAL A 470 94.57 16.26 -76.42
CA VAL A 470 95.65 16.91 -75.67
C VAL A 470 96.92 17.11 -76.52
N ASN A 471 97.31 16.12 -77.33
CA ASN A 471 98.53 16.20 -78.15
C ASN A 471 98.49 17.31 -79.21
N LYS A 472 97.32 17.62 -79.78
CA LYS A 472 97.17 18.66 -80.81
C LYS A 472 97.46 20.07 -80.29
N ILE A 473 97.36 20.32 -78.99
CA ILE A 473 97.55 21.65 -78.39
C ILE A 473 99.03 22.08 -78.39
N ASN A 474 100.00 21.15 -78.46
CA ASN A 474 101.43 21.44 -78.25
C ASN A 474 102.25 21.81 -79.52
N ALA A 475 101.65 21.89 -80.71
CA ALA A 475 102.41 21.98 -81.98
C ALA A 475 102.96 23.37 -82.38
N TYR A 476 102.56 24.49 -81.73
CA TYR A 476 102.82 25.86 -82.23
C TYR A 476 103.79 26.75 -81.39
N GLY A 477 104.63 26.22 -80.47
CA GLY A 477 105.49 27.02 -79.57
C GLY A 477 106.91 27.38 -80.09
N VAL A 478 107.45 28.55 -79.70
CA VAL A 478 108.89 28.94 -79.88
C VAL A 478 109.74 28.32 -78.76
N VAL A 479 110.89 27.72 -79.09
CA VAL A 479 111.67 26.90 -78.12
C VAL A 479 113.07 27.43 -77.77
N ALA A 480 113.70 28.33 -78.55
CA ALA A 480 115.02 28.93 -78.22
C ALA A 480 115.35 30.23 -79.02
N LEU A 481 116.33 31.03 -78.55
CA LEU A 481 116.84 32.28 -79.17
C LEU A 481 118.39 32.32 -79.26
N ALA A 482 118.96 32.82 -80.37
CA ALA A 482 120.42 32.88 -80.60
C ALA A 482 120.89 34.12 -81.39
N ARG A 483 122.19 34.47 -81.25
CA ARG A 483 122.84 35.63 -81.91
C ARG A 483 123.70 35.19 -83.11
N GLY A 484 123.64 35.92 -84.22
CA GLY A 484 124.41 35.66 -85.45
C GLY A 484 125.86 36.20 -85.45
N ALA A 485 126.57 35.94 -86.55
CA ALA A 485 127.96 36.39 -86.79
C ALA A 485 128.04 37.91 -87.07
N GLU A 486 129.20 38.51 -86.79
CA GLU A 486 129.45 39.95 -86.90
C GLU A 486 129.92 40.33 -88.31
N VAL A 487 129.25 41.31 -88.93
CA VAL A 487 129.55 41.78 -90.28
C VAL A 487 129.84 43.28 -90.25
N GLY A 488 130.92 43.71 -90.93
CA GLY A 488 131.30 45.12 -91.03
C GLY A 488 130.40 45.86 -92.02
N VAL A 489 129.88 47.02 -91.62
CA VAL A 489 128.99 47.85 -92.42
C VAL A 489 129.55 49.27 -92.56
N GLY A 490 129.52 49.79 -93.79
CA GLY A 490 130.19 51.04 -94.17
C GLY A 490 129.44 52.33 -93.81
N GLN A 491 128.27 52.29 -93.18
CA GLN A 491 127.48 53.49 -92.86
C GLN A 491 126.68 53.36 -91.54
N SER A 492 126.19 54.48 -91.04
CA SER A 492 125.73 54.72 -89.65
C SER A 492 124.35 54.15 -89.26
N SER A 493 123.78 53.16 -89.98
CA SER A 493 122.51 52.52 -89.60
C SER A 493 122.48 51.02 -89.93
N SER A 494 122.05 50.18 -88.97
CA SER A 494 121.97 48.71 -89.13
C SER A 494 120.61 48.23 -89.67
N PRO A 495 120.54 47.08 -90.39
CA PRO A 495 119.28 46.50 -90.88
C PRO A 495 118.31 46.06 -89.76
N ALA A 496 117.01 45.99 -90.07
CA ALA A 496 115.97 45.50 -89.15
C ALA A 496 116.29 44.08 -88.63
N GLY A 497 116.07 43.84 -87.33
CA GLY A 497 116.40 42.57 -86.69
C GLY A 497 117.88 42.38 -86.32
N THR A 498 118.68 43.46 -86.34
CA THR A 498 120.10 43.44 -85.94
C THR A 498 120.42 44.48 -84.85
N PHE A 499 121.53 44.30 -84.12
CA PHE A 499 122.03 45.22 -83.09
C PHE A 499 123.53 45.54 -83.28
N ILE A 500 123.95 46.78 -82.99
CA ILE A 500 125.33 47.29 -83.18
C ILE A 500 126.24 46.92 -82.01
N THR A 501 127.48 46.52 -82.29
CA THR A 501 128.41 46.00 -81.27
C THR A 501 129.69 46.83 -81.00
N ARG A 502 130.21 47.64 -81.93
CA ARG A 502 131.48 48.40 -81.74
C ARG A 502 131.70 49.58 -82.72
N ALA A 503 132.31 50.70 -82.28
CA ALA A 503 132.73 51.88 -83.09
C ALA A 503 134.19 52.33 -82.77
N VAL A 504 135.00 52.77 -83.77
CA VAL A 504 136.45 53.11 -83.61
C VAL A 504 136.80 54.54 -84.13
N VAL A 505 137.89 55.11 -83.61
CA VAL A 505 138.35 56.54 -83.56
C VAL A 505 138.83 57.18 -84.88
N ASN A 506 138.22 56.87 -86.03
CA ASN A 506 138.26 57.76 -87.23
C ASN A 506 136.94 57.57 -88.01
N PRO A 507 136.30 58.60 -88.61
CA PRO A 507 134.83 58.67 -88.72
C PRO A 507 134.16 57.83 -89.84
N ALA A 508 134.50 56.53 -90.05
CA ALA A 508 133.93 55.76 -91.17
C ALA A 508 133.69 54.22 -91.03
N SER A 509 133.51 53.59 -89.85
CA SER A 509 133.14 52.13 -89.80
C SER A 509 132.42 51.61 -88.52
N SER A 510 131.41 50.73 -88.68
CA SER A 510 130.55 50.09 -87.63
C SER A 510 130.30 48.57 -87.87
N TYR A 511 129.91 47.79 -86.85
CA TYR A 511 129.58 46.34 -86.95
C TYR A 511 128.21 45.96 -86.34
N ALA A 512 127.49 44.98 -86.92
CA ALA A 512 126.17 44.49 -86.45
C ALA A 512 125.99 42.95 -86.50
N ARG A 513 125.04 42.40 -85.70
CA ARG A 513 124.65 40.96 -85.63
C ARG A 513 123.12 40.76 -85.65
N GLY A 514 122.60 39.71 -86.29
CA GLY A 514 121.17 39.36 -86.33
C GLY A 514 120.69 38.44 -85.19
N LEU A 515 119.39 38.48 -84.85
CA LEU A 515 118.75 37.62 -83.86
C LEU A 515 117.91 36.51 -84.52
N PHE A 516 117.99 35.27 -84.03
CA PHE A 516 117.30 34.09 -84.59
C PHE A 516 116.45 33.38 -83.53
N MET A 517 115.31 32.82 -83.93
CA MET A 517 114.47 31.93 -83.09
C MET A 517 114.39 30.52 -83.67
N GLN A 518 114.34 29.52 -82.80
CA GLN A 518 114.17 28.12 -83.18
C GLN A 518 112.71 27.69 -83.03
N ARG A 519 112.15 27.09 -84.08
CA ARG A 519 110.83 26.41 -84.02
C ARG A 519 110.98 25.06 -83.34
N SER A 520 109.89 24.47 -82.83
CA SER A 520 109.88 23.12 -82.25
C SER A 520 110.40 22.03 -83.22
N THR A 521 110.42 22.31 -84.52
CA THR A 521 111.01 21.47 -85.58
C THR A 521 112.53 21.60 -85.71
N GLY A 522 113.18 22.44 -84.91
CA GLY A 522 114.63 22.62 -84.86
C GLY A 522 115.23 23.62 -85.87
N GLN A 523 114.44 24.15 -86.81
CA GLN A 523 114.90 25.17 -87.77
C GLN A 523 115.02 26.56 -87.11
N TRP A 524 116.14 27.24 -87.41
CA TRP A 524 116.39 28.62 -86.98
C TRP A 524 115.96 29.60 -88.06
N VAL A 525 115.14 30.58 -87.69
CA VAL A 525 114.65 31.64 -88.60
C VAL A 525 115.09 33.00 -88.05
N GLN A 526 115.61 33.87 -88.91
CA GLN A 526 116.00 35.22 -88.49
C GLN A 526 114.76 36.02 -88.13
N MET A 527 114.82 36.70 -87.01
CA MET A 527 113.74 37.58 -86.57
C MET A 527 113.84 38.90 -87.35
N GLY A 528 112.83 39.21 -88.16
CA GLY A 528 112.69 40.51 -88.84
C GLY A 528 113.23 40.59 -90.28
N GLY A 529 113.59 39.48 -90.92
CA GLY A 529 113.56 39.40 -92.40
C GLY A 529 112.15 39.02 -92.85
N ASP A 530 111.66 39.56 -93.97
CA ASP A 530 110.33 39.25 -94.50
C ASP A 530 110.11 37.73 -94.54
N ILE A 531 109.04 37.30 -93.86
CA ILE A 531 108.57 35.91 -93.73
C ILE A 531 107.83 35.49 -94.99
#